data_AF-A0A670IXY8-F1
#
_entry.id   AF-A0A670IXY8-F1
#
_cell.length_a   1.000
_cell.length_b   1.000
_cell.length_c   1.000
_cell.angle_alpha   90.00
_cell.angle_beta   90.00
_cell.angle_gamma   90.00
#
_symmetry.space_group_name_H-M   'P 1'
#
loop_
_entity.id
_entity.type
_entity.pdbx_description
1 polymer ?
#
loop_
_entity_poly.entity_id
_entity_poly.type
_entity_poly.pdbx_seq_one_letter_code
_entity_poly.pdbx_strand_id
1 'polypeptide(L)'
;LALANQKVGGLNPCDGTADEQKAANVNRVRELLMRDRRLPVRMMAEELHILREIVTEVTELSHPPYSPDLAPPNFFLFPELKSALKGHRLPNISHVRAAVMRELKAVQKEDFFRSLQQFSKRCQRFIVKEGAYFEGL
;
A
#
# COMPACT_ATOMS: atom_id res chain seq x y z
N LEU A 1 11.10 37.30 -47.46
CA LEU A 1 10.08 36.23 -47.48
C LEU A 1 10.23 35.44 -46.20
N ALA A 2 9.31 35.64 -45.26
CA ALA A 2 9.36 35.09 -43.91
C ALA A 2 9.03 33.59 -43.93
N LEU A 3 9.94 32.75 -43.43
CA LEU A 3 9.69 31.33 -43.24
C LEU A 3 9.03 31.12 -41.87
N ALA A 4 7.87 30.48 -41.93
CA ALA A 4 6.95 30.23 -40.84
C ALA A 4 7.59 29.36 -39.74
N ASN A 5 7.67 29.89 -38.52
CA ASN A 5 7.79 29.08 -37.32
C ASN A 5 6.43 28.44 -37.03
N GLN A 6 6.34 27.15 -37.30
CA GLN A 6 5.23 26.29 -36.92
C GLN A 6 5.19 26.23 -35.39
N LYS A 7 4.30 27.03 -34.79
CA LYS A 7 3.81 26.79 -33.43
C LYS A 7 3.22 25.38 -33.41
N VAL A 8 3.94 24.41 -32.87
CA VAL A 8 3.33 23.16 -32.41
C VAL A 8 2.38 23.59 -31.29
N GLY A 9 1.09 23.54 -31.61
CA GLY A 9 0.02 23.90 -30.69
C GLY A 9 0.19 23.10 -29.42
N GLY A 10 0.33 23.80 -28.30
CA GLY A 10 0.14 23.21 -27.00
C GLY A 10 -1.28 22.62 -26.97
N LEU A 11 -1.35 21.30 -26.91
CA LEU A 11 -2.55 20.62 -26.48
C LEU A 11 -2.73 20.94 -25.00
N ASN A 12 -3.55 21.95 -24.72
CA ASN A 12 -4.35 22.01 -23.51
C ASN A 12 -5.65 22.74 -23.86
N PRO A 13 -6.77 22.02 -23.78
CA PRO A 13 -7.84 22.55 -22.95
C PRO A 13 -8.33 21.49 -21.97
N CYS A 14 -8.19 21.86 -20.71
CA CYS A 14 -8.88 21.33 -19.55
C CYS A 14 -10.35 20.99 -19.85
N ASP A 15 -10.69 19.71 -19.89
CA ASP A 15 -12.08 19.22 -19.87
C ASP A 15 -12.20 17.94 -19.03
N GLY A 16 -11.25 17.70 -18.13
CA GLY A 16 -11.44 16.81 -17.01
C GLY A 16 -11.75 17.65 -15.78
N THR A 17 -12.85 17.37 -15.09
CA THR A 17 -13.08 17.93 -13.75
C THR A 17 -11.83 17.69 -12.88
N ALA A 18 -11.53 18.57 -11.92
CA ALA A 18 -10.37 18.37 -11.03
C ALA A 18 -10.36 16.96 -10.39
N ASP A 19 -11.55 16.39 -10.20
CA ASP A 19 -11.77 15.02 -9.73
C ASP A 19 -11.33 13.95 -10.75
N GLU A 20 -11.59 14.14 -12.04
CA GLU A 20 -11.13 13.23 -13.11
C GLU A 20 -9.60 13.23 -13.22
N GLN A 21 -8.96 14.40 -13.14
CA GLN A 21 -7.50 14.46 -13.15
C GLN A 21 -6.90 13.79 -11.92
N LYS A 22 -7.53 13.97 -10.74
CA LYS A 22 -7.13 13.28 -9.51
C LYS A 22 -7.27 11.76 -9.65
N ALA A 23 -8.40 11.29 -10.18
CA ALA A 23 -8.64 9.87 -10.42
C ALA A 23 -7.64 9.28 -11.43
N ALA A 24 -7.33 10.02 -12.51
CA ALA A 24 -6.31 9.63 -13.49
C ALA A 24 -4.92 9.51 -12.85
N ASN A 25 -4.54 10.46 -11.99
CA ASN A 25 -3.27 10.41 -11.26
C ASN A 25 -3.20 9.20 -10.32
N VAL A 26 -4.28 8.90 -9.58
CA VAL A 26 -4.39 7.72 -8.70
C VAL A 26 -4.18 6.43 -9.51
N ASN A 27 -4.81 6.31 -10.67
CA ASN A 27 -4.69 5.12 -11.52
C ASN A 27 -3.26 4.95 -12.06
N ARG A 28 -2.63 6.04 -12.52
CA ARG A 28 -1.24 6.01 -13.00
C ARG A 28 -0.25 5.58 -11.92
N VAL A 29 -0.39 6.13 -10.70
CA VAL A 29 0.44 5.72 -9.55
C VAL A 29 0.19 4.26 -9.19
N ARG A 30 -1.08 3.82 -9.15
CA ARG A 30 -1.44 2.43 -8.88
C ARG A 30 -0.83 1.48 -9.91
N GLU A 31 -0.92 1.79 -11.20
CA GLU A 31 -0.33 0.97 -12.25
C GLU A 31 1.18 0.83 -12.11
N LEU A 32 1.87 1.93 -11.81
CA LEU A 32 3.32 1.92 -11.63
C LEU A 32 3.72 1.10 -10.40
N LEU A 33 3.01 1.26 -9.28
CA LEU A 33 3.20 0.43 -8.09
C LEU A 33 2.97 -1.06 -8.37
N MET A 34 1.96 -1.41 -9.17
CA MET A 34 1.69 -2.82 -9.50
C MET A 34 2.80 -3.45 -10.34
N ARG A 35 3.54 -2.64 -11.12
CA ARG A 35 4.74 -3.09 -11.85
C ARG A 35 5.93 -3.24 -10.91
N ASP A 36 6.24 -2.22 -10.13
CA ASP A 36 7.32 -2.24 -9.16
C ASP A 36 6.98 -1.48 -7.87
N ARG A 37 6.69 -2.24 -6.81
CA ARG A 37 6.40 -1.72 -5.47
C ARG A 37 7.63 -1.20 -4.72
N ARG A 38 8.84 -1.32 -5.27
CA ARG A 38 10.09 -0.86 -4.65
C ARG A 38 10.51 0.53 -5.13
N LEU A 39 9.78 1.11 -6.09
CA LEU A 39 10.09 2.42 -6.61
C LEU A 39 9.92 3.48 -5.50
N PRO A 40 10.94 4.33 -5.27
CA PRO A 40 10.80 5.42 -4.33
C PRO A 40 9.87 6.49 -4.92
N VAL A 41 9.15 7.21 -4.04
CA VAL A 41 8.20 8.26 -4.39
C VAL A 41 8.78 9.28 -5.39
N ARG A 42 10.06 9.64 -5.22
CA ARG A 42 10.76 10.55 -6.14
C ARG A 42 10.80 10.01 -7.58
N MET A 43 11.16 8.75 -7.77
CA MET A 43 11.26 8.16 -9.11
C MET A 43 9.88 8.03 -9.75
N MET A 44 8.85 7.69 -8.95
CA MET A 44 7.46 7.65 -9.43
C MET A 44 6.97 9.03 -9.88
N ALA A 45 7.27 10.09 -9.12
CA ALA A 45 6.91 11.46 -9.47
C ALA A 45 7.59 11.92 -10.77
N GLU A 46 8.87 11.58 -10.95
CA GLU A 46 9.63 11.87 -12.16
C GLU A 46 9.08 11.11 -13.38
N GLU A 47 8.80 9.80 -13.26
CA GLU A 47 8.26 8.96 -14.34
C GLU A 47 6.85 9.37 -14.76
N LEU A 48 6.00 9.73 -13.79
CA LEU A 48 4.62 10.08 -14.05
C LEU A 48 4.43 11.58 -14.34
N HIS A 49 5.46 12.40 -14.20
CA HIS A 49 5.40 13.85 -14.31
C HIS A 49 4.29 14.48 -13.44
N ILE A 50 4.17 14.01 -12.18
CA ILE A 50 3.20 14.53 -11.20
C ILE A 50 3.93 14.97 -9.93
N LEU A 51 3.30 15.83 -9.14
CA LEU A 51 3.87 16.33 -7.89
C LEU A 51 4.09 15.20 -6.88
N ARG A 52 5.17 15.32 -6.11
CA ARG A 52 5.57 14.30 -5.14
C ARG A 52 4.52 14.13 -4.04
N GLU A 53 3.87 15.22 -3.67
CA GLU A 53 2.77 15.27 -2.70
C GLU A 53 1.59 14.40 -3.15
N ILE A 54 1.24 14.45 -4.43
CA ILE A 54 0.16 13.63 -5.01
C ILE A 54 0.55 12.15 -4.93
N VAL A 55 1.80 11.81 -5.23
CA VAL A 55 2.28 10.42 -5.12
C VAL A 55 2.20 9.96 -3.67
N THR A 56 2.69 10.75 -2.71
CA THR A 56 2.65 10.38 -1.28
C THR A 56 1.22 10.18 -0.78
N GLU A 57 0.27 11.02 -1.18
CA GLU A 57 -1.14 10.87 -0.79
C GLU A 57 -1.75 9.56 -1.30
N VAL A 58 -1.27 9.05 -2.44
CA VAL A 58 -1.75 7.79 -3.02
C VAL A 58 -1.04 6.58 -2.43
N THR A 59 0.26 6.69 -2.12
CA THR A 59 1.09 5.53 -1.76
C THR A 59 1.26 5.33 -0.26
N GLU A 60 1.10 6.37 0.55
CA GLU A 60 1.39 6.32 1.98
C GLU A 60 0.12 6.55 2.80
N LEU A 61 -0.09 5.65 3.76
CA LEU A 61 -1.10 5.81 4.80
C LEU A 61 -0.40 6.31 6.07
N SER A 62 -0.88 7.42 6.64
CA SER A 62 -0.37 7.92 7.91
C SER A 62 -0.49 6.84 9.00
N HIS A 63 0.64 6.49 9.62
CA HIS A 63 0.71 5.46 10.65
C HIS A 63 1.37 6.02 11.92
N PRO A 64 0.69 5.98 13.08
CA PRO A 64 1.26 6.49 14.32
C PRO A 64 2.47 5.65 14.78
N PRO A 65 3.48 6.26 15.43
CA PRO A 65 4.60 5.54 16.00
C PRO A 65 4.15 4.44 16.96
N TYR A 66 4.91 3.34 17.03
CA TYR A 66 4.73 2.25 18.01
C TYR A 66 3.30 1.68 18.08
N SER A 67 2.55 1.63 16.97
CA SER A 67 1.15 1.19 16.95
C SER A 67 0.97 -0.17 16.27
N PRO A 68 1.51 -1.28 16.84
CA PRO A 68 1.36 -2.60 16.27
C PRO A 68 -0.10 -3.03 16.14
N ASP A 69 -0.98 -2.56 17.03
CA ASP A 69 -2.42 -2.78 17.01
C ASP A 69 -3.08 -2.26 15.71
N LEU A 70 -2.44 -1.35 14.99
CA LEU A 70 -2.90 -0.80 13.72
C LEU A 70 -2.20 -1.41 12.50
N ALA A 71 -1.26 -2.34 12.69
CA ALA A 71 -0.55 -2.97 11.57
C ALA A 71 -1.18 -4.33 11.25
N PRO A 72 -1.84 -4.51 10.08
CA PRO A 72 -2.44 -5.80 9.70
C PRO A 72 -1.50 -7.01 9.79
N PRO A 73 -0.20 -6.90 9.42
CA PRO A 73 0.71 -8.02 9.60
C PRO A 73 0.85 -8.50 11.06
N ASN A 74 0.75 -7.59 12.04
CA ASN A 74 0.99 -7.91 13.45
C ASN A 74 -0.16 -8.66 14.11
N PHE A 75 -1.40 -8.34 13.75
CA PHE A 75 -2.58 -8.97 14.36
C PHE A 75 -3.21 -10.08 13.52
N PHE A 76 -2.83 -10.20 12.23
CA PHE A 76 -3.37 -11.22 11.33
C PHE A 76 -2.25 -12.14 10.80
N LEU A 77 -1.33 -11.62 9.99
CA LEU A 77 -0.41 -12.48 9.24
C LEU A 77 0.61 -13.21 10.14
N PHE A 78 1.27 -12.50 11.05
CA PHE A 78 2.29 -13.12 11.90
C PHE A 78 1.72 -14.11 12.91
N PRO A 79 0.56 -13.87 13.57
CA PRO A 79 -0.09 -14.88 14.38
C PRO A 79 -0.38 -16.18 13.63
N GLU A 80 -0.94 -16.08 12.41
CA GLU A 80 -1.22 -17.26 11.56
C GLU A 80 0.07 -18.03 11.24
N LEU A 81 1.11 -17.33 10.76
CA LEU A 81 2.40 -17.95 10.46
C LEU A 81 3.04 -18.58 11.70
N LYS A 82 3.02 -17.88 12.84
CA LYS A 82 3.58 -18.40 14.10
C LYS A 82 2.84 -19.64 14.57
N SER A 83 1.51 -19.64 14.47
CA SER A 83 0.66 -20.77 14.83
C SER A 83 0.97 -21.99 13.96
N ALA A 84 0.96 -21.81 12.64
CA ALA A 84 1.20 -22.88 11.67
C ALA A 84 2.62 -23.48 11.74
N LEU A 85 3.62 -22.67 12.10
CA LEU A 85 5.01 -23.12 12.20
C LEU A 85 5.38 -23.60 13.61
N LYS A 86 4.50 -23.40 14.61
CA LYS A 86 4.78 -23.76 16.00
C LYS A 86 5.01 -25.26 16.13
N GLY A 87 6.09 -25.64 16.83
CA GLY A 87 6.41 -27.04 17.10
C GLY A 87 7.16 -27.76 15.97
N HIS A 88 7.31 -27.15 14.80
CA HIS A 88 8.08 -27.73 13.70
C HIS A 88 9.56 -27.34 13.80
N ARG A 89 10.46 -28.34 13.73
CA ARG A 89 11.90 -28.11 13.56
C ARG A 89 12.23 -28.08 12.08
N LEU A 90 12.66 -26.91 11.60
CA LEU A 90 13.06 -26.71 10.21
C LEU A 90 14.59 -26.67 10.15
N PRO A 91 15.27 -27.62 9.48
CA PRO A 91 16.71 -27.85 9.65
C PRO A 91 17.59 -26.78 8.99
N ASN A 92 17.07 -26.03 8.01
CA ASN A 92 17.81 -24.99 7.31
C ASN A 92 16.87 -23.93 6.71
N ILE A 93 17.48 -22.86 6.19
CA ILE A 93 16.77 -21.70 5.63
C ILE A 93 15.85 -22.06 4.45
N SER A 94 16.22 -23.05 3.63
CA SER A 94 15.40 -23.49 2.50
C SER A 94 14.09 -24.09 2.96
N HIS A 95 14.12 -24.88 4.05
CA HIS A 95 12.91 -25.45 4.66
C HIS A 95 12.05 -24.36 5.32
N VAL A 96 12.67 -23.37 5.97
CA VAL A 96 11.96 -22.19 6.51
C VAL A 96 11.24 -21.43 5.39
N ARG A 97 11.95 -21.13 4.30
CA ARG A 97 11.37 -20.42 3.15
C ARG A 97 10.23 -21.21 2.52
N ALA A 98 10.37 -22.52 2.35
CA ALA A 98 9.34 -23.38 1.79
C ALA A 98 8.09 -23.42 2.69
N ALA A 99 8.27 -23.58 4.00
CA ALA A 99 7.17 -23.63 4.96
C ALA A 99 6.43 -22.28 5.00
N VAL A 100 7.14 -21.16 5.17
CA VAL A 100 6.53 -19.82 5.15
C VAL A 100 5.81 -19.56 3.84
N MET A 101 6.41 -19.89 2.69
CA MET A 101 5.77 -19.71 1.38
C MET A 101 4.50 -20.54 1.24
N ARG A 102 4.47 -21.76 1.78
CA ARG A 102 3.28 -22.61 1.77
C ARG A 102 2.15 -21.97 2.57
N GLU A 103 2.43 -21.53 3.81
CA GLU A 103 1.42 -20.88 4.65
C GLU A 103 0.92 -19.57 4.01
N LEU A 104 1.82 -18.75 3.46
CA LEU A 104 1.45 -17.53 2.73
C LEU A 104 0.55 -17.80 1.53
N LYS A 105 0.78 -18.89 0.79
CA LYS A 105 -0.08 -19.31 -0.34
C LYS A 105 -1.40 -19.91 0.10
N ALA A 106 -1.49 -20.42 1.32
CA ALA A 106 -2.71 -21.00 1.87
C ALA A 106 -3.70 -19.94 2.37
N VAL A 107 -3.25 -18.70 2.62
CA VAL A 107 -4.11 -17.57 3.01
C VAL A 107 -5.16 -17.33 1.93
N GLN A 108 -6.43 -17.50 2.29
CA GLN A 108 -7.54 -17.25 1.36
C GLN A 108 -7.76 -15.74 1.19
N LYS A 109 -8.34 -15.39 0.04
CA LYS A 109 -8.68 -13.98 -0.26
C LYS A 109 -9.66 -13.42 0.77
N GLU A 110 -10.57 -14.26 1.24
CA GLU A 110 -11.58 -13.95 2.24
C GLU A 110 -10.94 -13.61 3.59
N ASP A 111 -9.92 -14.34 4.01
CA ASP A 111 -9.21 -14.09 5.27
C ASP A 111 -8.42 -12.79 5.21
N PHE A 112 -7.76 -12.54 4.08
CA PHE A 112 -7.10 -11.26 3.83
C PHE A 112 -8.11 -10.11 3.89
N PHE A 113 -9.27 -10.24 3.24
CA PHE A 113 -10.31 -9.21 3.28
C PHE A 113 -10.87 -8.99 4.69
N ARG A 114 -11.11 -10.07 5.44
CA ARG A 114 -11.52 -9.99 6.86
C ARG A 114 -10.49 -9.24 7.70
N SER A 115 -9.19 -9.42 7.44
CA SER A 115 -8.14 -8.68 8.13
C SER A 115 -8.22 -7.16 7.88
N LEU A 116 -8.60 -6.73 6.67
CA LEU A 116 -8.82 -5.32 6.34
C LEU A 116 -10.08 -4.76 7.03
N GLN A 117 -11.14 -5.55 7.14
CA GLN A 117 -12.32 -5.16 7.92
C GLN A 117 -11.97 -5.01 9.41
N GLN A 118 -11.09 -5.88 9.92
CA GLN A 118 -10.61 -5.80 11.30
C GLN A 118 -9.71 -4.59 11.52
N PHE A 119 -8.87 -4.23 10.53
CA PHE A 119 -8.11 -2.99 10.53
C PHE A 119 -9.01 -1.77 10.71
N SER A 120 -10.10 -1.65 9.93
CA SER A 120 -11.05 -0.53 10.09
C SER A 120 -11.65 -0.45 11.51
N LYS A 121 -12.03 -1.60 12.09
CA LYS A 121 -12.54 -1.66 13.48
C LYS A 121 -11.48 -1.27 14.50
N ARG A 122 -10.22 -1.64 14.28
CA ARG A 122 -9.08 -1.28 15.13
C ARG A 122 -8.78 0.21 15.06
N CYS A 123 -8.82 0.83 13.88
CA CYS A 123 -8.73 2.29 13.74
C CYS A 123 -9.83 3.01 14.54
N GLN A 124 -11.07 2.53 14.49
CA GLN A 124 -12.15 3.10 15.29
C GLN A 124 -11.90 3.00 16.80
N ARG A 125 -11.41 1.85 17.27
CA ARG A 125 -11.03 1.66 18.68
C ARG A 125 -9.90 2.59 19.09
N PHE A 126 -8.87 2.74 18.25
CA PHE A 126 -7.77 3.66 18.49
C PHE A 126 -8.25 5.11 18.66
N ILE A 127 -9.21 5.54 17.83
CA ILE A 127 -9.83 6.88 17.95
C ILE A 127 -10.61 6.99 19.27
N VAL A 128 -11.46 6.02 19.60
CA VAL A 128 -12.25 6.03 20.85
C VAL A 128 -11.38 5.97 22.10
N LYS A 129 -10.20 5.36 22.01
CA LYS A 129 -9.23 5.24 23.09
C LYS A 129 -8.20 6.38 23.12
N GLU A 130 -8.39 7.42 22.31
CA GLU A 130 -7.51 8.59 22.25
C GLU A 130 -6.03 8.22 22.04
N GLY A 131 -5.80 7.19 21.24
CA GLY A 131 -4.45 6.69 20.94
C GLY A 131 -3.87 5.71 21.95
N ALA A 132 -4.60 5.32 23.00
CA ALA A 132 -4.16 4.29 23.93
C ALA A 132 -4.22 2.88 23.30
N TYR A 133 -3.28 2.03 23.70
CA TYR A 133 -3.28 0.60 23.36
C TYR A 133 -4.57 -0.08 23.83
N PHE A 134 -5.03 -1.05 23.04
CA PHE A 134 -6.28 -1.76 23.34
C PHE A 134 -6.18 -3.29 23.25
N GLU A 135 -5.00 -3.83 22.93
CA GLU A 135 -4.70 -5.25 22.99
C GLU A 135 -3.71 -5.54 24.12
N GLY A 136 -4.10 -6.40 25.08
CA GLY A 136 -3.28 -6.75 26.25
C GLY A 136 -3.79 -6.26 27.61
N LEU A 137 -5.06 -5.82 27.69
CA LEU A 137 -5.80 -5.68 28.95
C LEU A 137 -6.72 -6.89 29.17
#